data_AF-Q0ZS57-F1
#
_entry.id   AF-Q0ZS57-F1
#
_cell.length_a   1.000
_cell.length_b   1.000
_cell.length_c   1.000
_cell.angle_alpha   90.00
_cell.angle_beta   90.00
_cell.angle_gamma   90.00
#
_symmetry.space_group_name_H-M   'P 1'
#
loop_
_entity.id
_entity.type
_entity.pdbx_description
1 polymer ?
#
loop_
_entity_poly.entity_id
_entity_poly.type
_entity_poly.pdbx_seq_one_letter_code
_entity_poly.pdbx_strand_id
1 'polypeptide(L)'
;MTYFKISTCCLVLISLILPIICIKVIRFDDRDEYLLGKPDNTDEELLYSTFDFIKNTCANPKMKCTNNATHFVLDFSDPKKRCISSIHVFSTPDGPVNLEEENKPRSKSSIYCQVGGIGQSYCLLVFKKKERREDALVDIRGLKTCSLKERYTSGDPKKTDAYGMAYKFDKNDNWSIKREGVKQWKRSGNEIFYRKNGLMNHQIRYLSKFDKYTVTREMVVKHRAKKFTMDFSNYGQYRISFLDVYWFQESVKHKPKLPYIYYNGECLPSNKTCQLVFDADEPITYAFVKVFSNPDHNEPRLRHADLGRG
;
A
#
# COMPACT_ATOMS: atom_id res chain seq x y z
N MET A 1 37.02 -7.22 -48.84
CA MET A 1 36.51 -7.99 -47.68
C MET A 1 37.02 -7.32 -46.42
N THR A 2 36.21 -6.43 -45.86
CA THR A 2 36.59 -5.55 -44.75
C THR A 2 36.05 -6.12 -43.45
N TYR A 3 36.97 -6.35 -42.51
CA TYR A 3 36.71 -6.75 -41.13
C TYR A 3 35.91 -5.67 -40.40
N PHE A 4 34.80 -6.06 -39.76
CA PHE A 4 34.24 -5.30 -38.64
C PHE A 4 34.34 -6.15 -37.37
N LYS A 5 35.31 -5.77 -36.52
CA LYS A 5 35.38 -6.19 -35.12
C LYS A 5 34.15 -5.64 -34.41
N ILE A 6 33.24 -6.53 -34.01
CA ILE A 6 32.23 -6.18 -33.02
C ILE A 6 32.83 -6.46 -31.64
N SER A 7 33.07 -5.37 -30.94
CA SER A 7 33.64 -5.28 -29.60
C SER A 7 32.87 -6.12 -28.59
N THR A 8 33.61 -6.97 -27.87
CA THR A 8 33.19 -7.81 -26.74
C THR A 8 32.74 -7.01 -25.50
N CYS A 9 32.62 -5.67 -25.58
CA CYS A 9 32.10 -4.83 -24.50
C CYS A 9 30.57 -4.64 -24.50
N CYS A 10 29.83 -5.14 -25.50
CA CYS A 10 28.37 -4.92 -25.58
C CYS A 10 27.50 -6.03 -24.97
N LEU A 11 28.08 -7.13 -24.46
CA LEU A 11 27.33 -8.26 -23.90
C LEU A 11 27.25 -8.29 -22.37
N VAL A 12 27.83 -7.30 -21.68
CA VAL A 12 27.80 -7.20 -20.20
C VAL A 12 26.71 -6.23 -19.70
N LEU A 13 25.86 -5.68 -20.58
CA LEU A 13 24.92 -4.60 -20.24
C LEU A 13 23.43 -4.95 -20.34
N ILE A 14 23.06 -6.22 -20.48
CA ILE A 14 21.64 -6.67 -20.52
C ILE A 14 21.23 -7.43 -19.23
N SER A 15 22.06 -7.44 -18.19
CA SER A 15 21.73 -8.02 -16.87
C SER A 15 21.12 -7.02 -15.89
N LEU A 16 20.66 -5.86 -16.36
CA LEU A 16 20.06 -4.84 -15.52
C LEU A 16 18.62 -4.56 -15.95
N ILE A 17 17.70 -4.78 -14.99
CA ILE A 17 16.36 -4.20 -14.85
C ILE A 17 15.20 -5.11 -15.30
N LEU A 18 14.73 -5.94 -14.37
CA LEU A 18 13.33 -6.35 -14.27
C LEU A 18 12.90 -6.18 -12.80
N PRO A 19 12.31 -5.04 -12.41
CA PRO A 19 11.84 -4.86 -11.06
C PRO A 19 10.46 -5.50 -10.91
N ILE A 20 10.51 -6.55 -10.13
CA ILE A 20 9.43 -7.29 -9.48
C ILE A 20 8.41 -6.32 -8.87
N ILE A 21 7.15 -6.62 -9.12
CA ILE A 21 5.95 -6.01 -8.53
C ILE A 21 6.13 -5.87 -7.01
N CYS A 22 5.96 -4.66 -6.45
CA CYS A 22 6.03 -4.33 -5.02
C CYS A 22 5.08 -5.17 -4.13
N ILE A 23 5.47 -6.42 -3.89
CA ILE A 23 5.43 -7.14 -2.63
C ILE A 23 6.90 -7.46 -2.39
N LYS A 24 7.50 -6.98 -1.30
CA LYS A 24 8.86 -7.38 -0.92
C LYS A 24 8.76 -8.84 -0.46
N VAL A 25 8.96 -9.78 -1.37
CA VAL A 25 9.18 -11.19 -1.03
C VAL A 25 10.67 -11.29 -0.77
N ILE A 26 11.07 -11.26 0.50
CA ILE A 26 12.42 -11.67 0.87
C ILE A 26 12.32 -13.18 1.05
N ARG A 27 12.92 -13.97 0.14
CA ARG A 27 13.08 -15.40 0.35
C ARG A 27 14.13 -15.57 1.45
N PHE A 28 13.68 -15.68 2.68
CA PHE A 28 14.37 -16.56 3.61
C PHE A 28 13.69 -17.91 3.48
N ASP A 29 14.43 -18.93 3.06
CA ASP A 29 14.09 -20.32 3.37
C ASP A 29 12.70 -20.76 2.83
N ASP A 30 12.55 -20.98 1.51
CA ASP A 30 11.34 -21.50 0.79
C ASP A 30 9.94 -20.92 1.12
N ARG A 31 9.83 -19.93 2.00
CA ARG A 31 8.59 -19.35 2.52
C ARG A 31 8.20 -18.09 1.74
N ASP A 32 6.90 -17.92 1.54
CA ASP A 32 6.35 -16.65 1.07
C ASP A 32 6.02 -15.73 2.25
N GLU A 33 6.43 -14.47 2.15
CA GLU A 33 6.10 -13.40 3.09
C GLU A 33 5.03 -12.46 2.50
N TYR A 34 4.00 -12.18 3.30
CA TYR A 34 2.93 -11.25 2.98
C TYR A 34 2.77 -10.22 4.11
N LEU A 35 2.60 -8.93 3.76
CA LEU A 35 2.55 -7.82 4.71
C LEU A 35 1.39 -6.87 4.42
N LEU A 36 0.60 -6.54 5.45
CA LEU A 36 -0.32 -5.41 5.48
C LEU A 36 0.10 -4.43 6.57
N GLY A 37 0.03 -3.12 6.28
CA GLY A 37 0.43 -2.09 7.24
C GLY A 37 1.93 -1.86 7.27
N LYS A 38 2.42 -1.24 8.35
CA LYS A 38 3.84 -0.91 8.53
C LYS A 38 4.28 -1.19 9.97
N PRO A 39 5.12 -2.22 10.19
CA PRO A 39 5.63 -2.54 11.52
C PRO A 39 6.66 -1.51 11.99
N ASP A 40 6.86 -1.45 13.30
CA ASP A 40 7.94 -0.72 13.98
C ASP A 40 8.33 -1.49 15.24
N ASN A 41 9.58 -1.35 15.68
CA ASN A 41 10.12 -2.07 16.84
C ASN A 41 9.38 -1.73 18.14
N THR A 42 8.65 -0.62 18.17
CA THR A 42 7.84 -0.18 19.31
C THR A 42 6.44 -0.81 19.36
N ASP A 43 6.03 -1.60 18.35
CA ASP A 43 4.73 -2.26 18.35
C ASP A 43 4.62 -3.37 19.41
N GLU A 44 3.45 -3.44 20.04
CA GLU A 44 3.11 -4.57 20.90
C GLU A 44 2.67 -5.77 20.06
N GLU A 45 3.08 -6.96 20.49
CA GLU A 45 2.53 -8.21 19.97
C GLU A 45 1.06 -8.35 20.37
N LEU A 46 0.20 -8.52 19.36
CA LEU A 46 -1.22 -8.81 19.57
C LEU A 46 -1.53 -10.30 19.33
N LEU A 47 -0.85 -10.91 18.36
CA LEU A 47 -0.91 -12.33 18.06
C LEU A 47 0.40 -12.77 17.42
N TYR A 48 0.94 -13.89 17.87
CA TYR A 48 1.99 -14.62 17.16
C TYR A 48 1.65 -16.10 17.21
N SER A 49 1.29 -16.70 16.07
CA SER A 49 0.82 -18.09 16.04
C SER A 49 1.05 -18.76 14.69
N THR A 50 1.44 -20.04 14.74
CA THR A 50 1.55 -20.90 13.57
C THR A 50 0.31 -21.79 13.46
N PHE A 51 -0.30 -21.79 12.28
CA PHE A 51 -1.43 -22.63 11.93
C PHE A 51 -0.97 -23.71 10.96
N ASP A 52 -0.84 -24.94 11.46
CA ASP A 52 -0.47 -26.13 10.67
C ASP A 52 -1.72 -26.64 9.93
N PHE A 53 -1.70 -26.57 8.61
CA PHE A 53 -2.81 -26.96 7.76
C PHE A 53 -2.91 -28.47 7.57
N ILE A 54 -1.83 -29.20 7.82
CA ILE A 54 -1.77 -30.67 7.76
C ILE A 54 -2.43 -31.25 9.03
N LYS A 55 -2.10 -30.70 10.20
CA LYS A 55 -2.66 -31.12 11.50
C LYS A 55 -4.02 -30.48 11.81
N ASN A 56 -4.54 -29.66 10.90
CA ASN A 56 -5.80 -28.95 11.03
C ASN A 56 -5.92 -28.16 12.35
N THR A 57 -4.98 -27.26 12.63
CA THR A 57 -4.94 -26.46 13.88
C THR A 57 -6.25 -25.71 14.15
N CYS A 58 -7.04 -25.38 13.12
CA CYS A 58 -8.35 -24.74 13.26
C CYS A 58 -9.44 -25.62 13.88
N ALA A 59 -9.18 -26.91 14.14
CA ALA A 59 -10.06 -27.75 14.93
C ALA A 59 -10.06 -27.39 16.43
N ASN A 60 -9.09 -26.59 16.91
CA ASN A 60 -9.06 -26.14 18.29
C ASN A 60 -10.18 -25.11 18.56
N PRO A 61 -11.15 -25.38 19.46
CA PRO A 61 -12.28 -24.49 19.70
C PRO A 61 -11.91 -23.13 20.30
N LYS A 62 -10.68 -22.99 20.84
CA LYS A 62 -10.16 -21.70 21.33
C LYS A 62 -9.65 -20.80 20.19
N MET A 63 -9.41 -21.36 19.01
CA MET A 63 -8.93 -20.63 17.83
C MET A 63 -10.08 -20.43 16.86
N LYS A 64 -10.51 -19.18 16.69
CA LYS A 64 -11.52 -18.83 15.70
C LYS A 64 -10.89 -18.75 14.31
N CYS A 65 -10.66 -19.91 13.70
CA CYS A 65 -10.16 -19.97 12.33
C CYS A 65 -10.84 -21.08 11.53
N THR A 66 -10.76 -20.98 10.21
CA THR A 66 -11.17 -22.03 9.28
C THR A 66 -10.09 -22.22 8.25
N ASN A 67 -9.95 -23.44 7.77
CA ASN A 67 -8.96 -23.80 6.77
C ASN A 67 -9.56 -24.74 5.73
N ASN A 68 -9.34 -24.43 4.45
CA ASN A 68 -9.66 -25.32 3.34
C ASN A 68 -8.57 -25.25 2.26
N ALA A 69 -8.80 -25.93 1.14
CA ALA A 69 -7.84 -26.03 0.03
C ALA A 69 -7.46 -24.66 -0.59
N THR A 70 -8.35 -23.67 -0.52
CA THR A 70 -8.17 -22.38 -1.22
C THR A 70 -8.07 -21.19 -0.28
N HIS A 71 -8.50 -21.33 0.98
CA HIS A 71 -8.55 -20.23 1.94
C HIS A 71 -8.18 -20.73 3.34
N PHE A 72 -7.38 -19.93 4.01
CA PHE A 72 -7.27 -19.91 5.47
C PHE A 72 -7.88 -18.60 5.96
N VAL A 73 -8.75 -18.68 6.97
CA VAL A 73 -9.43 -17.51 7.53
C VAL A 73 -9.23 -17.50 9.04
N LEU A 74 -8.76 -16.39 9.58
CA LEU A 74 -8.58 -16.15 11.01
C LEU A 74 -9.48 -14.99 11.45
N ASP A 75 -10.37 -15.25 12.40
CA ASP A 75 -11.19 -14.23 13.07
C ASP A 75 -10.46 -13.70 14.31
N PHE A 76 -9.64 -12.67 14.08
CA PHE A 76 -8.85 -12.04 15.13
C PHE A 76 -9.56 -10.83 15.74
N SER A 77 -9.54 -10.74 17.07
CA SER A 77 -9.96 -9.57 17.83
C SER A 77 -9.09 -9.41 19.08
N ASP A 78 -8.50 -8.23 19.27
CA ASP A 78 -7.72 -7.90 20.48
C ASP A 78 -8.67 -7.57 21.65
N PRO A 79 -8.62 -8.30 22.78
CA PRO A 79 -9.49 -8.07 23.92
C PRO A 79 -9.23 -6.71 24.60
N LYS A 80 -8.00 -6.18 24.48
CA LYS A 80 -7.62 -4.86 25.01
C LYS A 80 -7.99 -3.71 24.06
N LYS A 81 -8.63 -4.01 22.92
CA LYS A 81 -9.03 -3.05 21.89
C LYS A 81 -7.89 -2.17 21.34
N ARG A 82 -6.66 -2.70 21.34
CA ARG A 82 -5.48 -2.06 20.72
C ARG A 82 -5.65 -2.06 19.21
N CYS A 83 -5.13 -1.03 18.55
CA CYS A 83 -5.25 -0.87 17.11
C CYS A 83 -4.15 -1.65 16.37
N ILE A 84 -4.56 -2.46 15.40
CA ILE A 84 -3.66 -3.20 14.52
C ILE A 84 -2.86 -2.20 13.67
N SER A 85 -1.54 -2.30 13.72
CA SER A 85 -0.59 -1.47 12.96
C SER A 85 0.03 -2.23 11.78
N SER A 86 0.26 -3.54 11.94
CA SER A 86 0.65 -4.43 10.85
C SER A 86 0.16 -5.86 11.03
N ILE A 87 0.06 -6.58 9.92
CA ILE A 87 -0.26 -8.01 9.83
C ILE A 87 0.74 -8.65 8.89
N HIS A 88 1.49 -9.62 9.38
CA HIS A 88 2.45 -10.41 8.63
C HIS A 88 1.94 -11.85 8.55
N VAL A 89 2.04 -12.44 7.36
CA VAL A 89 1.76 -13.86 7.15
C VAL A 89 2.94 -14.48 6.42
N PHE A 90 3.52 -15.51 7.01
CA PHE A 90 4.52 -16.36 6.39
C PHE A 90 3.90 -17.72 6.09
N SER A 91 4.19 -18.30 4.93
CA SER A 91 3.59 -19.59 4.55
C SER A 91 4.48 -20.39 3.62
N THR A 92 4.60 -21.68 3.91
CA THR A 92 5.37 -22.65 3.14
C THR A 92 4.48 -23.36 2.10
N PRO A 93 4.88 -23.45 0.82
CA PRO A 93 4.19 -24.27 -0.19
C PRO A 93 4.17 -25.76 0.18
N ASP A 94 3.03 -26.43 -0.01
CA ASP A 94 2.85 -27.88 0.18
C ASP A 94 3.03 -28.59 -1.17
N GLY A 95 4.28 -28.93 -1.50
CA GLY A 95 4.64 -29.65 -2.71
C GLY A 95 6.15 -29.65 -2.99
N PRO A 96 6.66 -30.65 -3.74
CA PRO A 96 8.08 -30.70 -4.09
C PRO A 96 8.49 -29.45 -4.87
N VAL A 97 9.68 -28.92 -4.58
CA VAL A 97 10.28 -27.83 -5.35
C VAL A 97 10.54 -28.35 -6.77
N ASN A 98 9.62 -28.07 -7.69
CA ASN A 98 9.78 -28.47 -9.07
C ASN A 98 10.80 -27.52 -9.73
N LEU A 99 12.03 -27.99 -9.91
CA LEU A 99 13.16 -27.22 -10.45
C LEU A 99 12.87 -26.67 -11.86
N GLU A 100 12.02 -27.35 -12.64
CA GLU A 100 11.57 -26.87 -13.96
C GLU A 100 10.57 -25.70 -13.87
N GLU A 101 9.88 -25.55 -12.74
CA GLU A 101 8.94 -24.45 -12.47
C GLU A 101 9.57 -23.24 -11.78
N GLU A 102 10.86 -23.29 -11.40
CA GLU A 102 11.58 -22.11 -10.88
C GLU A 102 11.56 -20.93 -11.85
N ASN A 103 11.52 -21.22 -13.15
CA ASN A 103 11.45 -20.23 -14.22
C ASN A 103 10.03 -19.73 -14.52
N LYS A 104 8.98 -20.34 -13.94
CA LYS A 104 7.61 -19.84 -14.06
C LYS A 104 7.32 -18.86 -12.91
N PRO A 105 6.76 -17.67 -13.18
CA PRO A 105 6.32 -16.80 -12.10
C PRO A 105 5.19 -17.50 -11.33
N ARG A 106 5.51 -18.05 -10.14
CA ARG A 106 4.50 -18.63 -9.23
C ARG A 106 3.39 -17.61 -9.00
N SER A 107 2.14 -17.99 -9.25
CA SER A 107 1.00 -17.11 -9.02
C SER A 107 0.88 -16.84 -7.52
N LYS A 108 1.22 -15.63 -7.08
CA LYS A 108 1.31 -15.30 -5.66
C LYS A 108 -0.06 -15.41 -4.99
N SER A 109 -0.11 -16.13 -3.86
CA SER A 109 -1.23 -16.09 -2.91
C SER A 109 -1.42 -14.66 -2.39
N SER A 110 -2.48 -14.40 -1.63
CA SER A 110 -2.77 -13.03 -1.16
C SER A 110 -3.42 -13.02 0.20
N ILE A 111 -3.12 -11.99 1.00
CA ILE A 111 -3.80 -11.74 2.27
C ILE A 111 -4.61 -10.43 2.20
N TYR A 112 -5.73 -10.39 2.93
CA TYR A 112 -6.54 -9.18 3.12
C TYR A 112 -7.41 -9.32 4.37
N CYS A 113 -7.84 -8.20 4.95
CA CYS A 113 -8.89 -8.20 5.98
C CYS A 113 -10.25 -8.07 5.29
N GLN A 114 -11.10 -9.09 5.45
CA GLN A 114 -12.46 -9.05 4.93
C GLN A 114 -13.35 -8.09 5.75
N VAL A 115 -13.10 -8.01 7.05
CA VAL A 115 -13.77 -7.12 8.00
C VAL A 115 -12.70 -6.60 8.97
N GLY A 116 -12.72 -5.30 9.29
CA GLY A 116 -11.67 -4.67 10.10
C GLY A 116 -10.33 -4.55 9.38
N GLY A 117 -9.23 -4.51 10.15
CA GLY A 117 -7.86 -4.37 9.64
C GLY A 117 -7.06 -3.25 10.29
N ILE A 118 -6.17 -2.63 9.52
CA ILE A 118 -5.28 -1.58 10.03
C ILE A 118 -6.09 -0.41 10.59
N GLY A 119 -5.71 0.05 11.78
CA GLY A 119 -6.43 1.08 12.54
C GLY A 119 -7.66 0.57 13.30
N GLN A 120 -7.96 -0.72 13.26
CA GLN A 120 -9.04 -1.37 14.03
C GLN A 120 -8.45 -2.37 15.02
N SER A 121 -9.23 -2.81 16.01
CA SER A 121 -8.79 -3.83 16.98
C SER A 121 -9.17 -5.25 16.59
N TYR A 122 -9.64 -5.46 15.37
CA TYR A 122 -10.08 -6.75 14.86
C TYR A 122 -9.77 -6.83 13.36
N CYS A 123 -9.57 -8.05 12.88
CA CYS A 123 -9.46 -8.36 11.46
C CYS A 123 -9.95 -9.78 11.22
N LEU A 124 -10.94 -9.94 10.33
CA LEU A 124 -11.24 -11.22 9.70
C LEU A 124 -10.23 -11.42 8.58
N LEU A 125 -9.06 -11.94 8.93
CA LEU A 125 -7.93 -12.12 8.04
C LEU A 125 -8.19 -13.29 7.10
N VAL A 126 -8.14 -13.04 5.80
CA VAL A 126 -8.25 -14.07 4.77
C VAL A 126 -6.91 -14.22 4.07
N PHE A 127 -6.32 -15.41 4.18
CA PHE A 127 -5.21 -15.85 3.34
C PHE A 127 -5.75 -16.73 2.22
N LYS A 128 -5.83 -16.17 1.03
CA LYS A 128 -6.24 -16.87 -0.19
C LYS A 128 -5.06 -17.58 -0.82
N LYS A 129 -5.10 -18.90 -0.75
CA LYS A 129 -4.09 -19.82 -1.27
C LYS A 129 -4.27 -19.98 -2.77
N LYS A 130 -3.20 -19.77 -3.54
CA LYS A 130 -3.18 -20.09 -4.98
C LYS A 130 -2.69 -21.50 -5.26
N GLU A 131 -1.88 -22.01 -4.36
CA GLU A 131 -1.37 -23.39 -4.32
C GLU A 131 -1.54 -23.93 -2.90
N ARG A 132 -1.41 -25.25 -2.73
CA ARG A 132 -1.49 -25.86 -1.39
C ARG A 132 -0.37 -25.31 -0.51
N ARG A 133 -0.66 -25.22 0.79
CA ARG A 133 0.24 -24.67 1.80
C ARG A 133 0.29 -25.62 2.99
N GLU A 134 1.47 -25.76 3.57
CA GLU A 134 1.68 -26.58 4.76
C GLU A 134 1.21 -25.84 6.00
N ASP A 135 1.46 -24.53 6.04
CA ASP A 135 1.19 -23.69 7.20
C ASP A 135 0.84 -22.25 6.85
N ALA A 136 0.43 -21.52 7.88
CA ALA A 136 0.54 -20.07 7.93
C ALA A 136 1.01 -19.64 9.33
N LEU A 137 2.14 -18.96 9.42
CA LEU A 137 2.53 -18.21 10.61
C LEU A 137 1.97 -16.80 10.48
N VAL A 138 1.15 -16.39 11.45
CA VAL A 138 0.52 -15.07 11.51
C VAL A 138 1.11 -14.29 12.68
N ASP A 139 1.67 -13.11 12.38
CA ASP A 139 2.11 -12.12 13.36
C ASP A 139 1.27 -10.84 13.19
N ILE A 140 0.53 -10.45 14.22
CA ILE A 140 -0.27 -9.23 14.28
C ILE A 140 0.32 -8.33 15.35
N ARG A 141 0.68 -7.11 14.93
CA ARG A 141 1.29 -6.07 15.76
C ARG A 141 0.34 -4.90 15.91
N GLY A 142 0.46 -4.16 17.02
CA GLY A 142 -0.44 -3.04 17.26
C GLY A 142 -0.01 -2.05 18.34
N LEU A 143 -0.84 -1.02 18.48
CA LEU A 143 -0.63 0.14 19.33
C LEU A 143 -1.79 0.35 20.31
N LYS A 144 -1.48 0.89 21.49
CA LYS A 144 -2.48 1.37 22.44
C LYS A 144 -3.27 2.56 21.89
N THR A 145 -2.58 3.53 21.30
CA THR A 145 -3.19 4.71 20.68
C THR A 145 -3.30 4.51 19.17
N CYS A 146 -4.49 4.71 18.61
CA CYS A 146 -4.76 4.49 17.19
C CYS A 146 -4.27 5.66 16.31
N SER A 147 -2.99 5.97 16.39
CA SER A 147 -2.29 6.92 15.51
C SER A 147 -1.15 6.18 14.84
N LEU A 148 -1.18 6.10 13.52
CA LEU A 148 -0.11 5.49 12.72
C LEU A 148 0.71 6.57 12.01
N LYS A 149 0.41 7.85 12.26
CA LYS A 149 1.05 9.00 11.62
C LYS A 149 2.57 8.92 11.63
N GLU A 150 3.18 8.74 12.80
CA GLU A 150 4.65 8.71 12.92
C GLU A 150 5.27 7.59 12.09
N ARG A 151 4.60 6.44 11.99
CA ARG A 151 5.05 5.29 11.18
C ARG A 151 5.09 5.65 9.71
N TYR A 152 4.06 6.31 9.22
CA TYR A 152 3.92 6.68 7.82
C TYR A 152 4.64 8.00 7.47
N THR A 153 5.14 8.74 8.47
CA THR A 153 6.03 9.90 8.28
C THR A 153 7.48 9.64 8.65
N SER A 154 7.83 8.47 9.20
CA SER A 154 9.18 8.19 9.70
C SER A 154 10.24 8.30 8.60
N GLY A 155 11.40 8.86 8.96
CA GLY A 155 12.43 9.29 8.02
C GLY A 155 12.29 10.76 7.62
N ASP A 156 12.53 11.08 6.35
CA ASP A 156 12.36 12.42 5.79
C ASP A 156 11.03 12.47 4.99
N PRO A 157 9.91 12.91 5.59
CA PRO A 157 8.60 12.91 4.93
C PRO A 157 8.56 13.85 3.71
N LYS A 158 9.55 14.73 3.51
CA LYS A 158 9.68 15.50 2.28
C LYS A 158 10.25 14.66 1.14
N LYS A 159 11.05 13.64 1.45
CA LYS A 159 11.80 12.84 0.47
C LYS A 159 11.31 11.41 0.33
N THR A 160 10.58 10.86 1.29
CA THR A 160 10.09 9.48 1.25
C THR A 160 8.58 9.42 1.29
N ASP A 161 8.04 8.38 0.68
CA ASP A 161 6.63 8.04 0.74
C ASP A 161 6.29 7.27 2.04
N ALA A 162 5.02 6.94 2.30
CA ALA A 162 4.64 6.32 3.57
C ALA A 162 5.28 4.94 3.83
N TYR A 163 5.77 4.27 2.77
CA TYR A 163 6.49 3.01 2.85
C TYR A 163 8.02 3.19 2.92
N GLY A 164 8.50 4.43 3.08
CA GLY A 164 9.92 4.73 3.13
C GLY A 164 10.61 4.78 1.77
N MET A 165 9.87 4.69 0.65
CA MET A 165 10.49 4.77 -0.68
C MET A 165 10.75 6.23 -1.08
N ALA A 166 11.98 6.52 -1.45
CA ALA A 166 12.39 7.87 -1.89
C ALA A 166 11.63 8.35 -3.13
N TYR A 167 11.13 9.59 -3.11
CA TYR A 167 10.65 10.29 -4.30
C TYR A 167 11.82 10.49 -5.26
N LYS A 168 11.63 10.08 -6.51
CA LYS A 168 12.60 10.30 -7.60
C LYS A 168 12.04 11.40 -8.47
N PHE A 169 12.87 12.34 -8.88
CA PHE A 169 12.49 13.48 -9.70
C PHE A 169 13.27 13.49 -11.01
N ASP A 170 12.62 13.94 -12.07
CA ASP A 170 13.27 14.14 -13.35
C ASP A 170 14.27 15.29 -13.22
N LYS A 171 15.43 15.18 -13.85
CA LYS A 171 16.44 16.24 -13.79
C LYS A 171 16.07 17.45 -14.66
N ASN A 172 15.26 17.24 -15.69
CA ASN A 172 14.90 18.26 -16.68
C ASN A 172 13.64 19.02 -16.25
N ASP A 173 12.59 18.31 -15.78
CA ASP A 173 11.33 18.95 -15.39
C ASP A 173 11.11 19.09 -13.87
N ASN A 174 11.94 18.46 -13.03
CA ASN A 174 11.84 18.46 -11.56
C ASN A 174 10.53 17.86 -11.00
N TRP A 175 9.72 17.20 -11.83
CA TRP A 175 8.53 16.47 -11.40
C TRP A 175 8.88 15.01 -11.08
N SER A 176 8.09 14.40 -10.19
CA SER A 176 8.36 13.04 -9.72
C SER A 176 8.24 12.00 -10.84
N ILE A 177 9.30 11.26 -11.16
CA ILE A 177 9.31 10.31 -12.27
C ILE A 177 8.61 8.99 -11.95
N LYS A 178 8.40 8.19 -13.00
CA LYS A 178 7.96 6.81 -12.85
C LYS A 178 8.93 5.98 -12.03
N ARG A 179 8.37 5.36 -10.99
CA ARG A 179 9.04 4.32 -10.23
C ARG A 179 8.81 2.99 -10.91
N GLU A 180 9.91 2.28 -11.14
CA GLU A 180 9.88 0.91 -11.61
C GLU A 180 9.43 -0.03 -10.46
N GLY A 181 8.82 -1.17 -10.77
CA GLY A 181 8.31 -2.14 -9.79
C GLY A 181 6.99 -1.74 -9.09
N VAL A 182 6.48 -0.52 -9.33
CA VAL A 182 5.21 -0.04 -8.77
C VAL A 182 4.06 -0.26 -9.77
N LYS A 183 2.95 -0.86 -9.31
CA LYS A 183 1.80 -1.20 -10.16
C LYS A 183 1.13 0.05 -10.75
N GLN A 184 0.75 -0.02 -12.02
CA GLN A 184 0.03 1.04 -12.73
C GLN A 184 -1.45 0.70 -12.91
N TRP A 185 -2.29 1.73 -12.90
CA TRP A 185 -3.71 1.64 -13.23
C TRP A 185 -4.04 2.67 -14.31
N LYS A 186 -4.89 2.29 -15.27
CA LYS A 186 -5.39 3.23 -16.28
C LYS A 186 -6.37 4.20 -15.60
N ARG A 187 -6.22 5.51 -15.85
CA ARG A 187 -7.11 6.54 -15.32
C ARG A 187 -8.53 6.36 -15.88
N SER A 188 -9.54 6.67 -15.06
CA SER A 188 -10.86 7.04 -15.55
C SER A 188 -10.98 8.58 -15.48
N GLY A 189 -11.56 9.19 -16.51
CA GLY A 189 -11.26 10.55 -16.99
C GLY A 189 -11.37 11.75 -16.03
N ASN A 190 -11.93 11.61 -14.82
CA ASN A 190 -12.15 12.72 -13.88
C ASN A 190 -11.37 12.61 -12.56
N GLU A 191 -10.44 11.66 -12.42
CA GLU A 191 -9.67 11.50 -11.18
C GLU A 191 -8.57 12.58 -11.01
N ILE A 192 -8.66 13.36 -9.93
CA ILE A 192 -7.72 14.43 -9.55
C ILE A 192 -6.64 13.95 -8.54
N PHE A 193 -6.74 12.73 -7.99
CA PHE A 193 -5.82 12.25 -6.92
C PHE A 193 -5.19 10.89 -7.19
N TYR A 194 -3.95 10.77 -6.70
CA TYR A 194 -3.19 9.52 -6.70
C TYR A 194 -3.36 8.80 -5.38
N ARG A 195 -3.54 7.50 -5.54
CA ARG A 195 -4.21 6.65 -4.58
C ARG A 195 -3.20 5.61 -4.11
N LYS A 196 -2.71 5.61 -2.87
CA LYS A 196 -1.93 4.49 -2.34
C LYS A 196 -2.77 3.67 -1.39
N ASN A 197 -3.12 2.45 -1.79
CA ASN A 197 -3.67 1.52 -0.83
C ASN A 197 -2.53 1.10 0.11
N GLY A 198 -2.81 1.00 1.40
CA GLY A 198 -2.07 0.30 2.43
C GLY A 198 -1.47 -1.06 2.01
N LEU A 199 -2.05 -1.65 0.97
CA LEU A 199 -1.74 -2.94 0.36
C LEU A 199 -1.05 -2.85 -1.02
N MET A 200 -1.12 -1.71 -1.69
CA MET A 200 -0.60 -1.50 -3.05
C MET A 200 -0.05 -0.09 -3.21
N ASN A 201 1.26 0.03 -3.46
CA ASN A 201 1.84 1.31 -3.84
C ASN A 201 1.41 1.66 -5.27
N HIS A 202 0.93 2.90 -5.47
CA HIS A 202 0.67 3.46 -6.80
C HIS A 202 1.65 4.59 -7.09
N GLN A 203 1.79 4.87 -8.38
CA GLN A 203 2.76 5.83 -8.86
C GLN A 203 2.34 7.29 -8.57
N ILE A 204 3.29 8.09 -8.09
CA ILE A 204 3.17 9.55 -8.01
C ILE A 204 3.90 10.13 -9.22
N ARG A 205 3.23 10.96 -10.03
CA ARG A 205 3.86 11.70 -11.14
C ARG A 205 3.80 13.23 -11.00
N TYR A 206 3.07 13.73 -10.00
CA TYR A 206 2.65 15.13 -9.93
C TYR A 206 3.21 15.86 -8.72
N LEU A 207 4.12 15.24 -7.97
CA LEU A 207 4.87 15.91 -6.91
C LEU A 207 6.05 16.65 -7.56
N SER A 208 6.18 17.95 -7.31
CA SER A 208 7.32 18.75 -7.73
C SER A 208 8.40 18.74 -6.66
N LYS A 209 9.68 18.76 -7.07
CA LYS A 209 10.82 18.88 -6.15
C LYS A 209 10.77 20.16 -5.30
N PHE A 210 10.08 21.19 -5.77
CA PHE A 210 9.93 22.48 -5.10
C PHE A 210 8.81 22.49 -4.05
N ASP A 211 7.92 21.49 -4.07
CA ASP A 211 6.84 21.40 -3.10
C ASP A 211 7.41 21.15 -1.68
N LYS A 212 6.86 21.87 -0.71
CA LYS A 212 7.25 21.75 0.70
C LYS A 212 6.25 20.90 1.44
N TYR A 213 6.73 19.82 2.07
CA TYR A 213 5.93 19.10 3.05
C TYR A 213 5.51 20.06 4.18
N THR A 214 4.23 20.06 4.53
CA THR A 214 3.68 20.96 5.57
C THR A 214 3.13 20.19 6.75
N VAL A 215 2.15 19.33 6.50
CA VAL A 215 1.45 18.63 7.56
C VAL A 215 1.00 17.26 7.06
N THR A 216 0.78 16.37 8.02
CA THR A 216 0.07 15.12 7.78
C THR A 216 -1.19 15.08 8.64
N ARG A 217 -2.31 14.70 8.03
CA ARG A 217 -3.54 14.32 8.71
C ARG A 217 -3.79 12.83 8.56
N GLU A 218 -4.33 12.22 9.60
CA GLU A 218 -4.81 10.83 9.58
C GLU A 218 -6.24 10.78 10.08
N MET A 219 -6.93 9.70 9.75
CA MET A 219 -8.25 9.39 10.28
C MET A 219 -8.37 7.89 10.48
N VAL A 220 -8.63 7.47 11.71
CA VAL A 220 -9.18 6.14 11.99
C VAL A 220 -10.67 6.20 11.75
N VAL A 221 -11.14 5.47 10.74
CA VAL A 221 -12.53 5.55 10.31
C VAL A 221 -13.36 4.63 11.20
N LYS A 222 -14.32 5.21 11.92
CA LYS A 222 -15.25 4.47 12.78
C LYS A 222 -16.47 4.01 11.99
N HIS A 223 -17.20 3.04 12.54
CA HIS A 223 -18.51 2.58 12.03
C HIS A 223 -18.52 2.07 10.59
N ARG A 224 -17.37 1.58 10.08
CA ARG A 224 -17.26 1.03 8.71
C ARG A 224 -17.78 2.02 7.64
N ALA A 225 -17.52 3.31 7.84
CA ALA A 225 -17.97 4.34 6.93
C ALA A 225 -17.34 4.15 5.54
N LYS A 226 -18.20 4.22 4.53
CA LYS A 226 -17.85 4.17 3.11
C LYS A 226 -17.60 5.55 2.53
N LYS A 227 -18.10 6.59 3.19
CA LYS A 227 -17.94 7.98 2.79
C LYS A 227 -17.59 8.83 3.99
N PHE A 228 -16.55 9.65 3.88
CA PHE A 228 -16.15 10.63 4.88
C PHE A 228 -15.31 11.73 4.25
N THR A 229 -15.03 12.78 5.00
CA THR A 229 -14.27 13.92 4.51
C THR A 229 -13.11 14.27 5.43
N MET A 230 -12.09 14.91 4.86
CA MET A 230 -10.96 15.49 5.57
C MET A 230 -10.77 16.93 5.10
N ASP A 231 -10.82 17.88 6.03
CA ASP A 231 -10.62 19.29 5.71
C ASP A 231 -9.14 19.70 5.85
N PHE A 232 -8.67 20.52 4.92
CA PHE A 232 -7.30 21.03 4.87
C PHE A 232 -7.30 22.53 4.65
N SER A 233 -6.46 23.24 5.39
CA SER A 233 -6.21 24.66 5.16
C SER A 233 -5.50 24.85 3.81
N ASN A 234 -5.95 25.84 3.05
CA ASN A 234 -5.44 26.18 1.72
C ASN A 234 -5.28 27.71 1.59
N TYR A 235 -4.39 28.28 2.40
CA TYR A 235 -4.17 29.73 2.44
C TYR A 235 -2.72 30.07 2.80
N GLY A 236 -2.18 31.13 2.17
CA GLY A 236 -0.82 31.63 2.42
C GLY A 236 0.24 30.54 2.23
N GLN A 237 1.09 30.35 3.23
CA GLN A 237 2.13 29.32 3.22
C GLN A 237 1.60 27.87 3.23
N TYR A 238 0.32 27.66 3.56
CA TYR A 238 -0.33 26.34 3.57
C TYR A 238 -1.07 26.04 2.26
N ARG A 239 -0.90 26.87 1.22
CA ARG A 239 -1.57 26.65 -0.05
C ARG A 239 -1.22 25.27 -0.61
N ILE A 240 -2.23 24.41 -0.69
CA ILE A 240 -2.09 23.01 -1.05
C ILE A 240 -1.65 22.95 -2.50
N SER A 241 -0.56 22.23 -2.70
CA SER A 241 0.02 22.04 -4.00
C SER A 241 -0.11 20.59 -4.41
N PHE A 242 0.12 19.64 -3.49
CA PHE A 242 -0.04 18.21 -3.74
C PHE A 242 -0.48 17.46 -2.49
N LEU A 243 -1.28 16.41 -2.66
CA LEU A 243 -1.68 15.47 -1.60
C LEU A 243 -1.16 14.07 -1.92
N ASP A 244 -0.41 13.48 -0.99
CA ASP A 244 -0.02 12.06 -1.05
C ASP A 244 -0.97 11.27 -0.13
N VAL A 245 -1.94 10.58 -0.73
CA VAL A 245 -3.08 9.97 -0.03
C VAL A 245 -2.90 8.46 0.09
N TYR A 246 -3.04 7.96 1.32
CA TYR A 246 -2.95 6.57 1.71
C TYR A 246 -4.21 6.14 2.45
N TRP A 247 -4.67 4.91 2.25
CA TRP A 247 -5.76 4.36 3.06
C TRP A 247 -5.68 2.84 3.15
N PHE A 248 -6.30 2.28 4.19
CA PHE A 248 -6.59 0.86 4.32
C PHE A 248 -8.11 0.67 4.24
N GLN A 249 -8.54 -0.39 3.59
CA GLN A 249 -9.94 -0.74 3.46
C GLN A 249 -10.15 -2.22 3.74
N GLU A 250 -11.36 -2.54 4.16
CA GLU A 250 -11.88 -3.89 4.09
C GLU A 250 -11.93 -4.33 2.61
N SER A 251 -11.69 -5.61 2.35
CA SER A 251 -11.77 -6.16 1.00
C SER A 251 -12.49 -7.49 1.05
N VAL A 252 -13.66 -7.59 0.42
CA VAL A 252 -14.39 -8.88 0.30
C VAL A 252 -14.18 -9.53 -1.07
N LYS A 253 -13.45 -8.85 -1.96
CA LYS A 253 -13.26 -9.26 -3.36
C LYS A 253 -11.80 -9.60 -3.64
N HIS A 254 -11.59 -10.49 -4.61
CA HIS A 254 -10.24 -10.78 -5.12
C HIS A 254 -9.58 -9.55 -5.76
N LYS A 255 -10.40 -8.61 -6.27
CA LYS A 255 -9.99 -7.31 -6.78
C LYS A 255 -10.77 -6.25 -5.98
N PRO A 256 -10.19 -5.63 -4.94
CA PRO A 256 -10.87 -4.60 -4.17
C PRO A 256 -11.24 -3.43 -5.06
N LYS A 257 -12.38 -2.79 -4.75
CA LYS A 257 -12.80 -1.58 -5.44
C LYS A 257 -12.14 -0.39 -4.75
N LEU A 258 -11.31 0.35 -5.48
CA LEU A 258 -10.58 1.49 -4.93
C LEU A 258 -11.55 2.65 -4.66
N PRO A 259 -11.39 3.39 -3.56
CA PRO A 259 -12.23 4.53 -3.23
C PRO A 259 -12.03 5.65 -4.23
N TYR A 260 -13.10 6.29 -4.68
CA TYR A 260 -13.05 7.55 -5.39
C TYR A 260 -12.73 8.67 -4.40
N ILE A 261 -11.51 9.23 -4.51
CA ILE A 261 -11.02 10.31 -3.65
C ILE A 261 -10.96 11.57 -4.49
N TYR A 262 -11.62 12.64 -4.04
CA TYR A 262 -11.79 13.88 -4.81
C TYR A 262 -11.99 15.09 -3.89
N TYR A 263 -11.73 16.31 -4.37
CA TYR A 263 -12.13 17.51 -3.61
C TYR A 263 -13.63 17.73 -3.74
N ASN A 264 -14.27 18.18 -2.66
CA ASN A 264 -15.64 18.67 -2.72
C ASN A 264 -15.63 20.05 -3.44
N GLY A 265 -15.91 20.04 -4.75
CA GLY A 265 -15.73 21.20 -5.62
C GLY A 265 -14.27 21.38 -6.07
N GLU A 266 -13.89 22.61 -6.39
CA GLU A 266 -12.51 22.94 -6.78
C GLU A 266 -11.69 23.41 -5.56
N CYS A 267 -10.43 22.99 -5.46
CA CYS A 267 -9.49 23.52 -4.46
C CYS A 267 -8.62 24.61 -5.08
N LEU A 268 -9.24 25.77 -5.33
CA LEU A 268 -8.58 26.92 -5.92
C LEU A 268 -7.82 27.74 -4.85
N PRO A 269 -6.82 28.56 -5.24
CA PRO A 269 -6.14 29.47 -4.31
C PRO A 269 -7.07 30.44 -3.55
N SER A 270 -8.26 30.74 -4.08
CA SER A 270 -9.29 31.56 -3.43
C SER A 270 -9.98 30.84 -2.26
N ASN A 271 -9.98 29.51 -2.26
CA ASN A 271 -10.65 28.70 -1.25
C ASN A 271 -9.71 28.49 -0.06
N LYS A 272 -9.99 29.16 1.07
CA LYS A 272 -9.16 29.07 2.29
C LYS A 272 -9.11 27.68 2.93
N THR A 273 -10.09 26.85 2.61
CA THR A 273 -10.19 25.45 3.06
C THR A 273 -10.58 24.59 1.88
N CYS A 274 -9.94 23.44 1.76
CA CYS A 274 -10.29 22.41 0.79
C CYS A 274 -10.70 21.14 1.51
N GLN A 275 -11.84 20.58 1.12
CA GLN A 275 -12.36 19.35 1.68
C GLN A 275 -12.08 18.19 0.73
N LEU A 276 -11.33 17.19 1.20
CA LEU A 276 -11.08 15.95 0.48
C LEU A 276 -12.15 14.93 0.88
N VAL A 277 -12.89 14.44 -0.09
CA VAL A 277 -13.91 13.40 0.06
C VAL A 277 -13.28 12.05 -0.25
N PHE A 278 -13.49 11.08 0.64
CA PHE A 278 -13.25 9.67 0.38
C PHE A 278 -14.61 9.01 0.16
N ASP A 279 -14.85 8.46 -1.02
CA ASP A 279 -16.11 7.82 -1.40
C ASP A 279 -15.82 6.40 -1.93
N ALA A 280 -16.23 5.38 -1.20
CA ALA A 280 -15.79 4.00 -1.41
C ALA A 280 -16.96 3.02 -1.47
N ASP A 281 -16.84 2.00 -2.32
CA ASP A 281 -17.79 0.87 -2.31
C ASP A 281 -17.56 -0.08 -1.11
N GLU A 282 -16.34 -0.10 -0.59
CA GLU A 282 -15.87 -0.94 0.51
C GLU A 282 -15.43 -0.06 1.70
N PRO A 283 -15.74 -0.42 2.96
CA PRO A 283 -15.39 0.41 4.11
C PRO A 283 -13.90 0.68 4.23
N ILE A 284 -13.55 1.95 4.45
CA ILE A 284 -12.19 2.35 4.80
C ILE A 284 -12.03 2.20 6.30
N THR A 285 -10.88 1.67 6.75
CA THR A 285 -10.57 1.50 8.17
C THR A 285 -9.63 2.58 8.69
N TYR A 286 -8.76 3.10 7.82
CA TYR A 286 -7.79 4.13 8.15
C TYR A 286 -7.41 4.91 6.90
N ALA A 287 -7.25 6.22 7.02
CA ALA A 287 -6.73 7.10 5.97
C ALA A 287 -5.62 8.00 6.50
N PHE A 288 -4.67 8.34 5.64
CA PHE A 288 -3.50 9.14 5.95
C PHE A 288 -3.13 9.99 4.74
N VAL A 289 -2.98 11.29 4.93
CA VAL A 289 -2.75 12.26 3.86
C VAL A 289 -1.57 13.14 4.23
N LYS A 290 -0.52 13.11 3.42
CA LYS A 290 0.58 14.08 3.49
C LYS A 290 0.24 15.27 2.60
N VAL A 291 0.34 16.45 3.17
CA VAL A 291 0.04 17.71 2.49
C VAL A 291 1.35 18.39 2.12
N PHE A 292 1.46 18.70 0.83
CA PHE A 292 2.54 19.49 0.29
C PHE A 292 2.00 20.84 -0.16
N SER A 293 2.78 21.89 0.06
CA SER A 293 2.43 23.26 -0.25
C SER A 293 3.43 23.90 -1.20
N ASN A 294 2.93 24.85 -1.98
CA ASN A 294 3.72 25.68 -2.87
C ASN A 294 2.92 26.95 -3.20
N PRO A 295 3.23 28.08 -2.54
CA PRO A 295 2.60 29.38 -2.79
C PRO A 295 2.88 29.99 -4.16
N ASP A 296 3.72 29.37 -4.99
CA ASP A 296 3.98 29.80 -6.36
C ASP A 296 3.26 28.93 -7.40
N HIS A 297 2.71 27.78 -7.00
CA HIS A 297 1.99 26.88 -7.91
C HIS A 297 0.49 27.20 -8.01
N ASN A 298 0.04 27.70 -9.16
CA ASN A 298 -1.36 28.05 -9.46
C ASN A 298 -2.03 27.16 -10.53
N GLU A 299 -1.28 26.24 -11.14
CA GLU A 299 -1.72 25.46 -12.32
C GLU A 299 -2.41 24.13 -11.95
N PRO A 300 -3.19 23.54 -12.88
CA PRO A 300 -3.67 22.17 -12.73
C PRO A 300 -2.50 21.20 -12.56
N ARG A 301 -2.60 20.24 -11.62
CA ARG A 301 -1.60 19.20 -11.37
C ARG A 301 -1.59 18.12 -12.45
N LEU A 302 -1.53 18.52 -13.72
CA LEU A 302 -1.38 17.65 -14.87
C LEU A 302 -0.10 18.03 -15.58
N ARG A 303 0.79 17.07 -15.82
CA ARG A 303 1.95 17.30 -16.68
C ARG A 303 1.43 17.55 -18.09
N HIS A 304 2.11 18.42 -18.83
CA HIS A 304 1.75 18.71 -20.21
C HIS A 304 1.67 17.44 -21.08
N ALA A 305 2.59 16.49 -20.86
CA ALA A 305 2.59 15.18 -21.53
C ALA A 305 1.35 14.31 -21.22
N ASP A 306 0.64 14.57 -20.13
CA ASP A 306 -0.58 13.85 -19.74
C ASP A 306 -1.87 14.52 -20.27
N LEU A 307 -1.78 15.72 -20.85
CA LEU A 307 -2.92 16.46 -21.43
C LEU A 307 -3.32 15.94 -22.83
N GLY A 308 -2.52 15.08 -23.45
CA GLY A 308 -2.67 14.64 -24.85
C GLY A 308 -3.10 13.19 -25.08
N ARG A 309 -3.66 12.48 -24.09
CA ARG A 309 -4.16 11.11 -24.26
C ARG A 309 -5.49 10.90 -23.53
N GLY A 310 -6.57 11.24 -24.23
CA GLY A 310 -7.90 10.66 -24.02
C GLY A 310 -8.00 9.32 -24.74
#